data_AF-A0A2H5DUS5-F1
#
_entry.id   AF-A0A2H5DUS5-F1
#
_cell.length_a   1.000
_cell.length_b   1.000
_cell.length_c   1.000
_cell.angle_alpha   90.00
_cell.angle_beta   90.00
_cell.angle_gamma   90.00
#
_symmetry.space_group_name_H-M   'P 1'
#
loop_
_entity.id
_entity.type
_entity.pdbx_description
1 polymer ?
#
loop_
_entity_poly.entity_id
_entity_poly.type
_entity_poly.pdbx_seq_one_letter_code
_entity_poly.pdbx_strand_id
1 'polypeptide(L)'
;MSLATVTVKNHSSHDIYIDGDPAWDGQALLIDGQPLQRGYRLPPDWTVEIGTSWHGPGAERMLGVIFADGPAYGQGGDGFYQLSIGQLPDGGLLDVTGGDGKARVRYTACPQTEWAMLIDFADN
;
A
#
# COMPACT_ATOMS: atom_id res chain seq x y z
N MET A 1 -5.92 -18.34 8.65
CA MET A 1 -5.13 -17.55 7.70
C MET A 1 -6.06 -16.49 7.17
N SER A 2 -5.69 -15.23 7.33
CA SER A 2 -6.48 -14.08 6.92
C SER A 2 -5.76 -13.37 5.79
N LEU A 3 -6.50 -12.68 4.93
CA LEU A 3 -5.92 -11.87 3.86
C LEU A 3 -6.08 -10.41 4.25
N ALA A 4 -4.96 -9.75 4.57
CA ALA A 4 -4.96 -8.31 4.76
C ALA A 4 -4.93 -7.66 3.38
N THR A 5 -5.98 -6.90 3.04
CA THR A 5 -6.21 -6.34 1.70
C THR A 5 -6.33 -4.84 1.75
N VAL A 6 -5.81 -4.19 0.73
CA VAL A 6 -5.96 -2.76 0.50
C VAL A 6 -6.44 -2.56 -0.93
N THR A 7 -7.65 -2.01 -1.09
CA THR A 7 -8.10 -1.52 -2.38
C THR A 7 -7.43 -0.18 -2.66
N VAL A 8 -6.59 -0.13 -3.69
CA VAL A 8 -5.88 1.09 -4.09
C VAL A 8 -6.57 1.67 -5.32
N LYS A 9 -7.04 2.91 -5.20
CA LYS A 9 -7.67 3.67 -6.29
C LYS A 9 -6.75 4.81 -6.70
N ASN A 10 -6.53 4.96 -7.99
CA ASN A 10 -5.77 6.07 -8.53
C ASN A 10 -6.71 7.05 -9.26
N HIS A 11 -7.16 8.10 -8.56
CA HIS A 11 -7.86 9.23 -9.16
C HIS A 11 -6.93 10.41 -9.49
N SER A 12 -5.61 10.21 -9.42
CA SER A 12 -4.64 11.22 -9.83
C SER A 12 -4.43 11.23 -11.34
N SER A 13 -3.86 12.32 -11.85
CA SER A 13 -3.46 12.43 -13.26
C SER A 13 -2.14 11.70 -13.57
N HIS A 14 -1.53 11.05 -12.58
CA HIS A 14 -0.23 10.39 -12.68
C HIS A 14 -0.35 8.87 -12.52
N ASP A 15 0.62 8.14 -13.09
CA ASP A 15 0.75 6.72 -12.76
C ASP A 15 1.25 6.58 -11.32
N ILE A 16 0.73 5.59 -10.60
CA ILE A 16 1.28 5.17 -9.31
C ILE A 16 2.06 3.88 -9.50
N TYR A 17 3.29 3.87 -9.02
CA TYR A 17 4.13 2.69 -9.02
C TYR A 17 4.09 2.06 -7.63
N ILE A 18 3.65 0.81 -7.56
CA ILE A 18 3.49 0.04 -6.35
C ILE A 18 4.62 -0.98 -6.29
N ASP A 19 5.34 -1.00 -5.17
CA ASP A 19 6.34 -2.03 -4.91
C ASP A 19 6.26 -2.55 -3.46
N GLY A 20 6.81 -3.73 -3.22
CA GLY A 20 7.18 -4.20 -1.88
C GLY A 20 8.67 -3.97 -1.66
N ASP A 21 9.27 -3.85 -0.48
CA ASP A 21 8.95 -4.33 0.87
C ASP A 21 9.68 -3.41 1.89
N PRO A 22 8.97 -2.69 2.77
CA PRO A 22 9.56 -1.99 3.90
C PRO A 22 9.35 -2.62 5.29
N ALA A 23 8.87 -3.88 5.39
CA ALA A 23 8.83 -4.62 6.65
C ALA A 23 10.05 -5.54 6.85
N TRP A 24 10.76 -5.89 5.76
CA TRP A 24 11.96 -6.74 5.76
C TRP A 24 11.72 -8.11 6.38
N ASP A 25 10.47 -8.58 6.38
CA ASP A 25 10.06 -9.82 7.03
C ASP A 25 9.85 -10.97 6.03
N GLY A 26 10.09 -10.71 4.73
CA GLY A 26 10.01 -11.70 3.66
C GLY A 26 8.59 -11.98 3.17
N GLN A 27 7.62 -11.15 3.54
CA GLN A 27 6.26 -11.28 3.00
C GLN A 27 6.19 -10.83 1.55
N ALA A 28 5.57 -11.66 0.70
CA ALA A 28 5.30 -11.32 -0.68
C ALA A 28 4.07 -10.41 -0.75
N LEU A 29 4.24 -9.20 -1.27
CA LEU A 29 3.11 -8.36 -1.66
C LEU A 29 2.32 -9.08 -2.76
N LEU A 30 1.01 -9.13 -2.61
CA LEU A 30 0.09 -9.66 -3.61
C LEU A 30 -0.52 -8.51 -4.40
N ILE A 31 -0.67 -8.68 -5.71
CA ILE A 31 -1.48 -7.84 -6.60
C ILE A 31 -2.59 -8.71 -7.17
N ASP A 32 -3.85 -8.34 -6.93
CA ASP A 32 -5.05 -9.11 -7.30
C ASP A 32 -4.92 -10.61 -6.93
N GLY A 33 -4.39 -10.85 -5.73
CA GLY A 33 -4.16 -12.19 -5.17
C GLY A 33 -2.94 -12.95 -5.72
N GLN A 34 -2.16 -12.38 -6.65
CA GLN A 34 -0.95 -13.00 -7.20
C GLN A 34 0.32 -12.37 -6.62
N PRO A 35 1.35 -13.17 -6.27
CA PRO A 35 2.63 -12.62 -5.80
C PRO A 35 3.25 -11.64 -6.78
N LEU A 36 3.56 -10.44 -6.30
CA LEU A 36 4.25 -9.41 -7.06
C LEU A 36 5.65 -9.88 -7.42
N GLN A 37 5.94 -9.99 -8.71
CA GLN A 37 7.26 -10.40 -9.22
C GLN A 37 8.20 -9.21 -9.44
N ARG A 38 7.64 -8.04 -9.71
CA ARG A 38 8.32 -6.78 -10.04
C ARG A 38 7.33 -5.64 -9.81
N GLY A 39 7.79 -4.42 -9.54
CA GLY A 39 6.92 -3.26 -9.34
C GLY A 39 5.73 -3.18 -10.31
N TYR A 40 4.56 -2.86 -9.76
CA TYR A 40 3.29 -2.76 -10.49
C TYR A 40 2.98 -1.30 -10.83
N ARG A 41 2.55 -1.06 -12.06
CA ARG A 41 2.11 0.27 -12.50
C ARG A 41 0.59 0.32 -12.45
N LEU A 42 0.05 1.25 -11.68
CA LEU A 42 -1.37 1.56 -11.58
C LEU A 42 -1.66 2.87 -12.35
N PRO A 43 -2.26 2.81 -13.55
CA PRO A 43 -2.59 4.01 -14.33
C PRO A 43 -3.65 4.89 -13.67
N PRO A 44 -3.83 6.15 -14.14
CA PRO A 44 -4.99 6.98 -13.80
C PRO A 44 -6.33 6.27 -14.02
N ASP A 45 -7.28 6.52 -13.14
CA ASP A 45 -8.65 5.97 -13.09
C ASP A 45 -8.73 4.45 -12.92
N TRP A 46 -7.62 3.80 -12.55
CA TRP A 46 -7.59 2.37 -12.30
C TRP A 46 -7.66 2.06 -10.81
N THR A 47 -8.10 0.85 -10.52
CA THR A 47 -8.17 0.27 -9.17
C THR A 47 -7.47 -1.07 -9.18
N VAL A 48 -6.76 -1.38 -8.10
CA VAL A 48 -6.11 -2.68 -7.88
C VAL A 48 -6.26 -3.09 -6.42
N GLU A 49 -6.34 -4.38 -6.15
CA GLU A 49 -6.23 -4.90 -4.79
C GLU A 49 -4.79 -5.30 -4.52
N ILE A 50 -4.23 -4.79 -3.42
CA ILE A 50 -2.95 -5.26 -2.90
C ILE A 50 -3.17 -5.98 -1.58
N GLY A 51 -2.27 -6.87 -1.19
CA GLY A 51 -2.40 -7.51 0.11
C GLY A 51 -1.28 -8.44 0.50
N THR A 52 -1.46 -9.10 1.62
CA THR A 52 -0.55 -10.16 2.11
C THR A 52 -1.35 -11.24 2.86
N SER A 53 -0.84 -12.46 2.81
CA SER A 53 -1.38 -13.58 3.60
C SER A 53 -0.83 -13.50 5.02
N TRP A 54 -1.72 -13.30 6.00
CA TRP A 54 -1.34 -13.12 7.40
C TRP A 54 -1.71 -14.33 8.26
N HIS A 55 -0.75 -14.71 9.12
CA HIS A 55 -0.89 -15.82 10.07
C HIS A 55 -0.83 -15.31 11.50
N GLY A 56 -1.95 -15.40 12.21
CA GLY A 56 -2.04 -15.01 13.62
C GLY A 56 -3.07 -13.91 13.86
N PRO A 57 -3.13 -13.35 15.07
CA PRO A 57 -3.90 -12.14 15.34
C PRO A 57 -3.34 -10.98 14.51
N GLY A 58 -4.16 -9.95 14.27
CA GLY A 58 -3.66 -8.76 13.60
C GLY A 58 -2.64 -8.00 14.46
N ALA A 59 -1.81 -7.23 13.78
CA ALA A 59 -0.70 -6.49 14.36
C ALA A 59 -0.57 -5.13 13.67
N GLU A 60 0.15 -4.19 14.27
CA GLU A 60 0.33 -2.86 13.66
C GLU A 60 1.17 -2.91 12.36
N ARG A 61 2.00 -3.93 12.15
CA ARG A 61 2.88 -4.03 10.98
C ARG A 61 2.60 -5.33 10.24
N MET A 62 1.52 -5.32 9.48
CA MET A 62 1.08 -6.50 8.73
C MET A 62 1.53 -6.49 7.29
N LEU A 63 1.50 -5.32 6.65
CA LEU A 63 1.85 -5.13 5.27
C LEU A 63 2.79 -3.93 5.14
N GLY A 64 3.92 -4.13 4.48
CA GLY A 64 4.77 -3.03 4.02
C GLY A 64 4.54 -2.77 2.53
N VAL A 65 4.42 -1.50 2.13
CA VAL A 65 4.25 -1.13 0.72
C VAL A 65 4.92 0.21 0.41
N ILE A 66 5.43 0.35 -0.81
CA ILE A 66 5.90 1.61 -1.39
C ILE A 66 4.94 2.04 -2.49
N PHE A 67 4.54 3.31 -2.46
CA PHE A 67 3.81 3.98 -3.54
C PHE A 67 4.64 5.14 -4.07
N ALA A 68 5.01 5.12 -5.34
CA ALA A 68 5.88 6.12 -5.96
C ALA A 68 5.20 6.83 -7.13
N ASP A 69 5.57 8.09 -7.38
CA ASP A 69 5.08 8.89 -8.51
C ASP A 69 5.75 8.52 -9.85
N GLY A 70 6.77 7.67 -9.80
CA GLY A 70 7.58 7.33 -10.96
C GLY A 70 8.49 6.14 -10.71
N PRO A 71 9.00 5.50 -11.77
CA PRO A 71 9.80 4.28 -11.67
C PRO A 71 11.23 4.53 -11.18
N ALA A 72 11.69 5.79 -11.07
CA ALA A 72 13.06 6.14 -10.67
C ALA A 72 13.17 6.60 -9.21
N TYR A 73 12.19 6.27 -8.35
CA TYR A 73 12.16 6.67 -6.93
C TYR A 73 13.41 6.21 -6.16
N GLY A 74 13.98 5.05 -6.48
CA GLY A 74 15.22 4.54 -5.87
C GLY A 74 16.50 5.28 -6.27
N GLN A 75 16.44 6.14 -7.30
CA GLN A 75 17.57 6.95 -7.77
C GLN A 75 17.44 8.44 -7.40
N GLY A 76 16.44 8.80 -6.59
CA GLY A 76 16.18 10.18 -6.14
C GLY A 76 15.50 11.09 -7.16
N GLY A 77 15.02 10.54 -8.29
CA GLY A 77 14.33 11.30 -9.34
C GLY A 77 12.84 11.54 -9.07
N ASP A 78 12.19 10.63 -8.35
CA ASP A 78 10.75 10.63 -8.11
C ASP A 78 10.43 10.55 -6.61
N GLY A 79 9.29 11.11 -6.22
CA GLY A 79 8.77 11.04 -4.86
C GLY A 79 8.11 9.69 -4.57
N PHE A 80 8.09 9.30 -3.30
CA PHE A 80 7.42 8.09 -2.86
C PHE A 80 6.94 8.20 -1.41
N TYR A 81 5.95 7.37 -1.09
CA TYR A 81 5.54 7.01 0.26
C TYR A 81 6.01 5.60 0.57
N GLN A 82 6.58 5.41 1.76
CA GLN A 82 6.87 4.11 2.32
C GLN A 82 5.95 3.90 3.51
N LEU A 83 5.00 2.98 3.41
CA LEU A 83 3.92 2.79 4.38
C LEU A 83 4.01 1.42 5.06
N SER A 84 3.69 1.42 6.36
CA SER A 84 3.32 0.25 7.14
C SER A 84 1.81 0.25 7.36
N ILE A 85 1.17 -0.85 7.04
CA ILE A 85 -0.27 -1.06 7.16
C ILE A 85 -0.52 -2.21 8.14
N GLY A 86 -1.47 -2.03 9.05
CA GLY A 86 -1.82 -3.02 10.06
C GLY A 86 -3.00 -2.58 10.91
N GLN A 87 -3.33 -3.38 11.91
CA GLN A 87 -4.46 -3.08 12.79
C GLN A 87 -4.10 -1.98 13.79
N LEU A 88 -4.94 -0.95 13.88
CA LEU A 88 -4.81 0.10 14.89
C LEU A 88 -4.99 -0.47 16.30
N PRO A 89 -4.20 -0.01 17.30
CA PRO A 89 -4.38 -0.42 18.70
C PRO A 89 -5.78 -0.10 19.23
N ASP A 90 -6.29 1.07 18.83
CA ASP A 90 -7.58 1.59 19.23
C ASP A 90 -8.63 1.26 18.16
N GLY A 91 -9.15 0.03 18.19
CA GLY A 91 -10.30 -0.38 17.37
C GLY A 91 -10.04 -1.54 16.41
N GLY A 92 -8.79 -1.96 16.21
CA GLY A 92 -8.45 -3.17 15.48
C GLY A 92 -8.72 -3.13 13.96
N LEU A 93 -9.09 -1.97 13.41
CA LEU A 93 -9.28 -1.80 11.97
C LEU A 93 -7.93 -1.70 11.26
N LEU A 94 -7.87 -2.22 10.03
CA LEU A 94 -6.70 -2.11 9.18
C LEU A 94 -6.54 -0.66 8.70
N ASP A 95 -5.39 -0.06 8.95
CA ASP A 95 -5.04 1.31 8.55
C ASP A 95 -3.53 1.46 8.30
N VAL A 96 -3.11 2.63 7.84
CA VAL A 96 -1.71 3.06 7.84
C VAL A 96 -1.27 3.35 9.28
N THR A 97 -0.38 2.52 9.81
CA THR A 97 0.14 2.58 11.19
C THR A 97 1.51 3.26 11.27
N GLY A 98 2.16 3.45 10.12
CA GLY A 98 3.41 4.17 10.00
C GLY A 98 3.66 4.56 8.55
N GLY A 99 4.34 5.68 8.34
CA GLY A 99 4.69 6.11 7.00
C GLY A 99 5.68 7.26 7.00
N ASP A 100 6.51 7.29 5.96
CA ASP A 100 7.40 8.41 5.66
C ASP A 100 7.44 8.63 4.14
N GLY A 101 8.03 9.73 3.72
CA GLY A 101 8.23 10.10 2.33
C GLY A 101 7.27 11.18 1.85
N LYS A 102 7.50 11.62 0.62
CA LYS A 102 6.73 12.66 -0.03
C LYS A 102 6.63 12.35 -1.51
N ALA A 103 5.39 12.34 -1.99
CA ALA A 103 5.04 12.14 -3.38
C ALA A 103 4.36 13.42 -3.95
N ARG A 104 4.20 13.48 -5.26
CA ARG A 104 3.48 14.53 -6.00
C ARG A 104 1.97 14.34 -5.91
N VAL A 105 1.53 13.12 -5.68
CA VAL A 105 0.15 12.80 -5.32
C VAL A 105 -0.04 12.83 -3.80
N ARG A 106 -1.29 12.99 -3.36
CA ARG A 106 -1.71 12.76 -1.97
C ARG A 106 -2.49 11.45 -1.89
N TYR A 107 -2.46 10.82 -0.72
CA TYR A 107 -3.31 9.67 -0.44
C TYR A 107 -4.26 9.95 0.72
N THR A 108 -5.43 9.30 0.69
CA THR A 108 -6.34 9.20 1.83
C THR A 108 -6.56 7.73 2.17
N ALA A 109 -6.31 7.37 3.43
CA ALA A 109 -6.58 6.03 3.95
C ALA A 109 -7.98 5.99 4.60
N CYS A 110 -8.74 4.96 4.26
CA CYS A 110 -10.10 4.74 4.75
C CYS A 110 -10.20 3.31 5.31
N PRO A 111 -10.02 3.12 6.63
CA PRO A 111 -10.23 1.83 7.28
C PRO A 111 -11.65 1.30 7.02
N GLN A 112 -11.79 -0.01 6.76
CA GLN A 112 -13.11 -0.63 6.52
C GLN A 112 -13.38 -1.76 7.53
N THR A 113 -12.45 -2.70 7.64
CA THR A 113 -12.55 -3.85 8.55
C THR A 113 -11.19 -4.12 9.20
N GLU A 114 -11.14 -5.12 10.07
CA GLU A 114 -9.88 -5.62 10.66
C GLU A 114 -8.89 -6.22 9.64
N TRP A 115 -9.34 -6.52 8.41
CA TRP A 115 -8.50 -7.12 7.36
C TRP A 115 -8.57 -6.37 6.01
N ALA A 116 -9.30 -5.26 5.94
CA ALA A 116 -9.50 -4.55 4.69
C ALA A 116 -9.53 -3.03 4.90
N MET A 117 -8.90 -2.31 3.98
CA MET A 117 -8.97 -0.85 3.91
C MET A 117 -8.98 -0.38 2.46
N LEU A 118 -9.21 0.92 2.27
CA LEU A 118 -9.09 1.59 0.99
C LEU A 118 -8.02 2.68 1.08
N ILE A 119 -7.22 2.82 0.01
CA ILE A 119 -6.36 3.97 -0.22
C ILE A 119 -6.79 4.64 -1.53
N ASP A 120 -7.04 5.94 -1.46
CA ASP A 120 -7.40 6.78 -2.60
C ASP A 120 -6.27 7.76 -2.89
N PHE A 121 -5.70 7.71 -4.10
CA PHE A 121 -4.71 8.66 -4.58
C PHE A 121 -5.37 9.74 -5.43
N ALA A 122 -4.98 10.99 -5.21
CA ALA A 122 -5.41 12.13 -6.00
C ALA A 122 -4.26 13.11 -6.22
N ASP A 123 -4.41 14.01 -7.17
CA ASP A 123 -3.50 15.16 -7.32
C ASP A 123 -3.52 16.00 -6.01
N ASN A 124 -2.37 16.61 -5.69
CA ASN A 124 -2.20 17.48 -4.50
C ASN A 124 -3.11 18.73 -4.54
#